data_AF-A0A2J6I256-F1
#
_entry.id   AF-A0A2J6I256-F1
#
_cell.length_a   1.000
_cell.length_b   1.000
_cell.length_c   1.000
_cell.angle_alpha   90.00
_cell.angle_beta   90.00
_cell.angle_gamma   90.00
#
_symmetry.space_group_name_H-M   'P 1'
#
loop_
_entity.id
_entity.type
_entity.pdbx_description
1 polymer ?
#
loop_
_entity_poly.entity_id
_entity_poly.type
_entity_poly.pdbx_seq_one_letter_code
_entity_poly.pdbx_strand_id
1 'polypeptide(L)'
;LTSLYTSEGATPDHAYHDEEPLANLLNKMMSDKAGIGWTTYSHTGVNVPVYAIGVGAEYFSAYIDNTDIPKFMEEIIVQGGH
;
A
#
# COMPACT_ATOMS: atom_id res chain seq x y z
N LEU A 1 -23.78 25.52 12.24
CA LEU A 1 -24.43 24.30 11.70
C LEU A 1 -23.53 23.10 12.03
N THR A 2 -23.26 22.93 13.33
CA THR A 2 -22.42 21.87 13.90
C THR A 2 -23.31 21.12 14.86
N SER A 3 -23.83 19.99 14.40
CA SER A 3 -24.55 18.92 15.11
C SER A 3 -25.25 18.19 13.96
N LEU A 4 -25.07 16.89 13.77
CA LEU A 4 -25.93 15.90 14.41
C LEU A 4 -25.27 14.51 14.29
N TYR A 5 -24.89 13.96 15.44
CA TYR A 5 -24.89 12.53 15.77
C TYR A 5 -24.00 11.57 14.98
N THR A 6 -22.75 11.46 15.44
CA THR A 6 -22.08 10.16 15.59
C THR A 6 -23.00 9.24 16.40
N SER A 7 -23.46 8.13 15.82
CA SER A 7 -24.22 7.11 16.56
C SER A 7 -23.26 6.20 17.32
N GLU A 8 -23.39 6.19 18.64
CA GLU A 8 -22.75 5.23 19.55
C GLU A 8 -23.11 3.79 19.13
N GLY A 9 -22.11 2.96 18.82
CA GLY A 9 -22.30 1.51 18.66
C GLY A 9 -21.60 0.82 17.49
N ALA A 10 -20.89 1.54 16.61
CA ALA A 10 -20.08 0.89 15.58
C ALA A 10 -18.71 0.50 16.15
N THR A 11 -18.43 -0.81 16.25
CA THR A 11 -17.06 -1.28 16.46
C THR A 11 -16.19 -0.75 15.33
N PRO A 12 -15.05 -0.09 15.61
CA PRO A 12 -14.26 0.54 14.58
C PRO A 12 -13.43 -0.50 13.83
N ASP A 13 -14.06 -1.24 12.91
CA ASP A 13 -13.35 -1.83 11.78
C ASP A 13 -13.36 -0.82 10.63
N HIS A 14 -12.49 0.20 10.72
CA HIS A 14 -12.36 1.27 9.72
C HIS A 14 -11.51 0.81 8.53
N ALA A 15 -11.74 -0.41 8.04
CA ALA A 15 -11.09 -0.90 6.84
C ALA A 15 -11.89 -0.41 5.62
N TYR A 16 -11.49 0.77 5.14
CA TYR A 16 -11.79 1.28 3.79
C TYR A 16 -13.27 1.66 3.53
N HIS A 17 -13.51 2.96 3.33
CA HIS A 17 -14.77 3.56 2.87
C HIS A 17 -15.81 3.95 3.94
N ASP A 18 -15.49 4.97 4.73
CA ASP A 18 -16.51 5.99 4.96
C ASP A 18 -16.44 6.96 3.75
N GLU A 19 -17.44 6.88 2.86
CA GLU A 19 -17.57 7.75 1.69
C GLU A 19 -17.85 9.18 2.14
N GLU A 20 -16.80 9.99 2.30
CA GLU A 20 -16.90 11.43 2.62
C GLU A 20 -17.05 12.26 1.32
N PRO A 21 -18.28 12.69 0.95
CA PRO A 21 -18.53 13.22 -0.39
C PRO A 21 -17.79 14.53 -0.67
N LEU A 22 -17.58 15.35 0.37
CA LEU A 22 -16.81 16.58 0.28
C LEU A 22 -15.33 16.29 0.02
N ALA A 23 -14.75 15.32 0.73
CA ALA A 23 -13.34 14.94 0.56
C ALA A 23 -13.07 14.39 -0.84
N ASN A 24 -13.96 13.51 -1.33
CA ASN A 24 -13.85 12.94 -2.66
C ASN A 24 -13.92 14.01 -3.77
N LEU A 25 -14.81 14.99 -3.63
CA LEU A 25 -14.91 16.09 -4.59
C LEU A 25 -13.65 16.96 -4.60
N LEU A 26 -13.13 17.32 -3.42
CA LEU A 26 -11.91 18.13 -3.31
C LEU A 26 -10.70 17.39 -3.87
N ASN A 27 -10.57 16.10 -3.58
CA ASN A 27 -9.51 15.24 -4.12
C ASN A 27 -9.57 15.14 -5.64
N LYS A 28 -10.77 15.04 -6.21
CA LYS A 28 -10.96 15.05 -7.67
C LYS A 28 -10.51 16.37 -8.29
N MET A 29 -10.95 17.51 -7.75
CA MET A 29 -10.54 18.82 -8.27
C MET A 29 -9.02 19.03 -8.21
N MET A 30 -8.39 18.60 -7.10
CA MET A 30 -6.95 18.71 -6.94
C MET A 30 -6.20 17.79 -7.91
N SER A 31 -6.67 16.55 -8.10
CA SER A 31 -6.08 15.59 -9.04
C SER A 31 -6.20 16.08 -10.49
N ASP A 32 -7.36 16.62 -10.87
CA ASP A 32 -7.60 17.23 -12.18
C ASP A 32 -6.63 18.41 -12.42
N LYS A 33 -6.37 19.22 -11.39
CA LYS A 33 -5.42 20.35 -11.48
C LYS A 33 -3.95 19.89 -11.54
N ALA A 34 -3.61 18.78 -10.91
CA ALA A 34 -2.27 18.21 -10.86
C ALA A 34 -1.96 17.28 -12.05
N GLY A 35 -2.97 16.89 -12.85
CA GLY A 35 -2.81 15.91 -13.92
C GLY A 35 -2.64 14.47 -13.44
N ILE A 36 -3.21 14.14 -12.28
CA ILE A 36 -3.12 12.81 -11.66
C ILE A 36 -4.44 12.05 -11.89
N GLY A 37 -4.35 10.77 -12.27
CA GLY A 37 -5.49 9.88 -12.49
C GLY A 37 -5.54 8.72 -11.51
N TRP A 38 -6.76 8.28 -11.17
CA TRP A 38 -7.04 7.12 -10.33
C TRP A 38 -7.97 6.15 -11.07
N THR A 39 -7.70 4.84 -11.00
CA THR A 39 -8.44 3.83 -11.77
C THR A 39 -9.37 2.95 -10.92
N THR A 40 -9.13 2.87 -9.62
CA THR A 40 -9.93 2.08 -8.68
C THR A 40 -9.81 2.70 -7.28
N TYR A 41 -10.81 2.45 -6.43
CA TYR A 41 -10.76 2.76 -5.01
C TYR A 41 -10.14 1.61 -4.18
N SER A 42 -9.69 0.54 -4.85
CA SER A 42 -9.07 -0.63 -4.24
C SER A 42 -7.64 -0.83 -4.77
N HIS A 43 -7.13 -2.06 -4.73
CA HIS A 43 -5.80 -2.43 -5.19
C HIS A 43 -5.75 -2.69 -6.70
N THR A 44 -4.54 -2.57 -7.26
CA THR A 44 -4.22 -3.04 -8.61
C THR A 44 -3.19 -4.17 -8.52
N GLY A 45 -3.16 -5.05 -9.53
CA GLY A 45 -2.23 -6.20 -9.57
C GLY A 45 -0.90 -5.91 -10.26
N VAL A 46 -0.45 -4.64 -10.26
CA VAL A 46 0.85 -4.29 -10.87
C VAL A 46 1.99 -4.79 -9.98
N ASN A 47 3.08 -5.24 -10.61
CA ASN A 47 4.28 -5.64 -9.87
C ASN A 47 4.88 -4.45 -9.11
N VAL A 48 5.34 -4.71 -7.89
CA VAL A 48 5.93 -3.70 -6.99
C VAL A 48 7.46 -3.85 -7.00
N PRO A 49 8.23 -2.76 -7.15
CA PRO A 49 9.69 -2.84 -7.14
C PRO A 49 10.21 -3.23 -5.75
N VAL A 50 11.24 -4.08 -5.72
CA VAL A 50 11.98 -4.47 -4.51
C VAL A 50 13.37 -3.84 -4.58
N TYR A 51 13.83 -3.27 -3.46
CA TYR A 51 15.16 -2.68 -3.35
C TYR A 51 15.92 -3.34 -2.20
N ALA A 52 17.16 -3.74 -2.45
CA ALA A 52 18.04 -4.36 -1.46
C ALA A 52 19.45 -3.78 -1.54
N ILE A 53 20.12 -3.72 -0.39
CA ILE A 53 21.52 -3.30 -0.27
C ILE A 53 22.21 -4.17 0.79
N GLY A 54 23.50 -4.47 0.58
CA GLY A 54 24.29 -5.30 1.48
C GLY A 54 24.51 -6.71 0.93
N VAL A 55 24.94 -7.62 1.80
CA VAL A 55 25.21 -9.02 1.45
C VAL A 55 23.94 -9.69 0.96
N GLY A 56 23.99 -10.34 -0.20
CA GLY A 56 22.85 -11.06 -0.80
C GLY A 56 21.83 -10.18 -1.52
N ALA A 57 22.10 -8.88 -1.71
CA ALA A 57 21.21 -7.97 -2.44
C ALA A 57 20.96 -8.43 -3.90
N GLU A 58 21.89 -9.16 -4.49
CA GLU A 58 21.79 -9.74 -5.82
C GLU A 58 20.60 -10.70 -5.98
N TYR A 59 20.15 -11.36 -4.90
CA TYR A 59 18.98 -12.25 -4.92
C TYR A 59 17.67 -11.52 -5.23
N PHE A 60 17.60 -10.20 -5.02
CA PHE A 60 16.40 -9.38 -5.23
C PHE A 60 16.41 -8.60 -6.55
N SER A 61 17.42 -8.81 -7.41
CA SER A 61 17.60 -8.02 -8.64
C SER A 61 16.75 -8.50 -9.83
N ALA A 62 16.17 -9.70 -9.74
CA ALA A 62 15.39 -10.33 -10.80
C ALA A 62 13.88 -10.08 -10.65
N TYR A 63 13.12 -10.49 -11.67
CA TYR A 63 11.68 -10.66 -11.55
C TYR A 63 11.39 -11.86 -10.64
N ILE A 64 10.78 -11.62 -9.49
CA ILE A 64 10.56 -12.63 -8.46
C ILE A 64 9.11 -12.58 -7.95
N ASP A 65 8.62 -13.71 -7.48
CA ASP A 65 7.35 -13.76 -6.77
C ASP A 65 7.55 -13.26 -5.33
N ASN A 66 6.50 -12.69 -4.72
CA ASN A 66 6.61 -12.20 -3.35
C ASN A 66 6.88 -13.34 -2.34
N THR A 67 6.56 -14.59 -2.68
CA THR A 67 6.88 -15.77 -1.86
C THR A 67 8.36 -16.13 -1.87
N ASP A 68 9.15 -15.63 -2.81
CA ASP A 68 10.59 -15.87 -2.87
C ASP A 68 11.37 -14.94 -1.93
N ILE A 69 10.84 -13.75 -1.64
CA ILE A 69 11.43 -12.78 -0.70
C ILE A 69 11.79 -13.44 0.65
N PRO A 70 10.89 -14.12 1.38
CA PRO A 70 11.24 -14.74 2.65
C PRO A 70 12.27 -15.87 2.50
N LYS A 71 12.29 -16.59 1.37
CA LYS A 71 13.28 -17.65 1.12
C LYS A 71 14.69 -17.07 0.93
N PHE A 72 14.81 -15.96 0.22
CA PHE A 72 16.09 -15.26 0.08
C PHE A 72 16.56 -14.65 1.39
N MET A 73 15.63 -14.12 2.20
CA MET A 73 15.96 -13.64 3.54
C MET A 73 16.48 -14.76 4.44
N GLU A 74 15.84 -15.93 4.41
CA GLU A 74 16.30 -17.12 5.13
C GLU A 74 17.70 -17.52 4.68
N GLU A 75 17.94 -17.61 3.38
CA GLU A 75 19.26 -17.95 2.82
C GLU A 75 20.35 -16.97 3.30
N ILE A 76 20.10 -15.67 3.24
CA ILE A 76 21.07 -14.64 3.67
C ILE A 76 21.33 -14.74 5.18
N ILE A 77 20.30 -14.96 5.98
CA ILE A 77 20.43 -15.06 7.44
C ILE A 77 21.21 -16.32 7.83
N VAL A 78 20.94 -17.45 7.16
CA VAL A 78 21.59 -18.73 7.45
C VAL A 78 23.04 -18.73 6.96
N GLN A 79 23.32 -18.18 5.77
CA GLN A 79 24.67 -18.13 5.21
C GLN A 79 25.53 -17.00 5.79
N GLY A 80 24.93 -15.88 6.19
CA GLY A 80 25.61 -14.72 6.79
C GLY A 80 25.87 -14.85 8.30
N GLY A 81 25.45 -15.95 8.93
CA GLY A 81 25.75 -16.29 10.32
C GLY A 81 27.14 -16.95 10.53
N HIS A 82 27.98 -16.97 9.50
CA HIS A 82 29.35 -17.50 9.51
C HIS A 82 30.38 -16.42 9.16
#